data_AF-A0A6P0X1L2-F1
#
_entry.id   AF-A0A6P0X1L2-F1
#
_cell.length_a   1.000
_cell.length_b   1.000
_cell.length_c   1.000
_cell.angle_alpha   90.00
_cell.angle_beta   90.00
_cell.angle_gamma   90.00
#
_symmetry.space_group_name_H-M   'P 1'
#
loop_
_entity.id
_entity.type
_entity.pdbx_description
1 polymer ?
#
loop_
_entity_poly.entity_id
_entity_poly.type
_entity_poly.pdbx_seq_one_letter_code
_entity_poly.pdbx_strand_id
1 'polypeptide(L)'
;MLTKHGVTSAKAMECLGSLPVISPAAKGAGNLILANNQTPMFPIGLAEKDFRYIIQTAQAVNAQTPTSTAIHHIYQDAIAQGYGNDNITGIAQLFI
;
A
#
# COMPACT_ATOMS: atom_id res chain seq x y z
N MET A 1 12.64 6.28 7.70
CA MET A 1 13.36 5.60 8.81
C MET A 1 14.75 5.17 8.36
N LEU A 2 14.89 4.21 7.43
CA LEU A 2 16.19 3.74 6.94
C LEU A 2 17.06 4.84 6.31
N THR A 3 16.43 5.78 5.59
CA THR A 3 17.10 6.96 5.03
C THR A 3 17.74 7.86 6.09
N LYS A 4 17.15 7.94 7.29
CA LYS A 4 17.73 8.68 8.43
C LYS A 4 19.01 8.01 8.99
N HIS A 5 19.28 6.77 8.60
CA HIS A 5 20.48 6.02 8.94
C HIS A 5 21.41 5.82 7.73
N GLY A 6 21.25 6.60 6.66
CA GLY A 6 22.13 6.55 5.48
C GLY A 6 21.83 5.44 4.48
N VAL A 7 20.75 4.67 4.66
CA VAL A 7 20.31 3.65 3.70
C VAL A 7 19.30 4.27 2.73
N THR A 8 19.69 4.41 1.46
CA THR A 8 18.80 4.96 0.43
C THR A 8 17.62 4.02 0.16
N SER A 9 16.50 4.56 -0.31
CA SER A 9 15.33 3.75 -0.69
C SER A 9 15.69 2.69 -1.75
N ALA A 10 16.55 3.06 -2.71
CA ALA A 10 17.05 2.13 -3.73
C ALA A 10 17.82 0.96 -3.09
N LYS A 11 18.74 1.24 -2.15
CA LYS A 11 19.49 0.17 -1.46
C LYS A 11 18.58 -0.69 -0.59
N ALA A 12 17.61 -0.07 0.10
CA ALA A 12 16.63 -0.82 0.88
C ALA A 12 15.84 -1.81 0.02
N MET A 13 15.36 -1.37 -1.15
CA MET A 13 14.63 -2.24 -2.09
C MET A 13 15.50 -3.30 -2.77
N GLU A 14 16.76 -2.99 -3.07
CA GLU A 14 17.74 -3.98 -3.54
C GLU A 14 17.86 -5.14 -2.53
N CYS A 15 18.06 -4.80 -1.25
CA CYS A 15 18.16 -5.79 -0.17
C CYS A 15 16.85 -6.56 0.01
N LEU A 16 15.72 -5.86 0.19
CA LEU A 16 14.41 -6.49 0.40
C LEU A 16 14.04 -7.39 -0.78
N GLY A 17 14.17 -6.90 -2.02
CA GLY A 17 13.83 -7.64 -3.24
C GLY A 17 14.71 -8.85 -3.54
N SER A 18 15.76 -9.09 -2.75
CA SER A 18 16.60 -10.30 -2.80
C SER A 18 16.16 -11.38 -1.79
N LEU A 19 15.32 -11.02 -0.82
CA LEU A 19 14.89 -11.94 0.24
C LEU A 19 13.83 -12.93 -0.29
N PRO A 20 13.89 -14.22 0.11
CA PRO A 20 12.94 -15.23 -0.35
C PRO A 20 11.50 -15.00 0.14
N VAL A 21 11.32 -14.17 1.18
CA VAL A 21 10.00 -13.82 1.73
C VAL A 21 9.26 -12.75 0.92
N ILE A 22 9.97 -12.02 0.05
CA ILE A 22 9.35 -10.96 -0.75
C ILE A 22 8.66 -11.56 -1.96
N SER A 23 7.36 -11.33 -2.05
CA SER A 23 6.56 -11.76 -3.20
C SER A 23 6.91 -10.95 -4.45
N PRO A 24 6.72 -11.52 -5.66
CA PRO A 24 6.89 -10.78 -6.91
C PRO A 24 6.05 -9.49 -6.96
N ALA A 25 4.84 -9.51 -6.40
CA ALA A 25 3.96 -8.35 -6.33
C ALA A 25 4.54 -7.25 -5.42
N ALA A 26 5.05 -7.60 -4.24
CA ALA A 26 5.67 -6.63 -3.34
C ALA A 26 6.95 -6.04 -3.94
N LYS A 27 7.76 -6.85 -4.64
CA LYS A 27 8.93 -6.37 -5.37
C LYS A 27 8.56 -5.38 -6.48
N GLY A 28 7.55 -5.71 -7.28
CA GLY A 28 7.04 -4.81 -8.33
C GLY A 28 6.49 -3.51 -7.75
N ALA A 29 5.68 -3.58 -6.70
CA ALA A 29 5.15 -2.43 -5.99
C ALA A 29 6.27 -1.52 -5.46
N GLY A 30 7.30 -2.08 -4.83
CA GLY A 30 8.45 -1.31 -4.36
C GLY A 30 9.22 -0.61 -5.49
N ASN A 31 9.36 -1.24 -6.65
CA ASN A 31 9.99 -0.61 -7.81
C ASN A 31 9.17 0.58 -8.36
N LEU A 32 7.84 0.48 -8.36
CA LEU A 32 6.97 1.61 -8.73
C LEU A 32 7.10 2.78 -7.75
N ILE A 33 7.17 2.47 -6.45
CA ILE A 33 7.40 3.48 -5.39
C ILE A 33 8.74 4.18 -5.61
N LEU A 34 9.83 3.45 -5.91
CA LEU A 34 11.12 4.04 -6.22
C LEU A 34 11.11 4.94 -7.45
N ALA A 35 10.36 4.55 -8.48
CA ALA A 35 10.22 5.31 -9.71
C ALA A 35 9.26 6.50 -9.58
N ASN A 36 8.63 6.69 -8.41
CA ASN A 36 7.51 7.61 -8.21
C ASN A 36 6.42 7.46 -9.30
N ASN A 37 6.14 6.23 -9.72
CA ASN A 37 5.20 5.93 -10.80
C ASN A 37 3.83 5.58 -10.22
N GLN A 38 2.89 6.52 -10.31
CA GLN A 38 1.51 6.36 -9.84
C GLN A 38 0.51 6.01 -10.94
N THR A 39 0.98 5.67 -12.14
CA THR A 39 0.12 5.31 -13.27
C THR A 39 -0.85 4.20 -12.85
N PRO A 40 -2.17 4.42 -12.96
CA PRO A 40 -3.16 3.50 -12.42
C PRO A 40 -3.17 2.16 -13.17
N MET A 41 -2.78 1.10 -12.47
CA MET A 41 -3.02 -0.30 -12.88
C MET A 41 -4.08 -0.93 -11.99
N PHE A 42 -4.03 -0.64 -10.70
CA PHE A 42 -5.08 -0.95 -9.74
C PHE A 42 -5.32 0.28 -8.84
N PRO A 43 -6.33 1.12 -9.11
CA PRO A 43 -6.55 2.36 -8.38
C PRO A 43 -6.82 2.17 -6.88
N ILE A 44 -6.36 3.10 -6.05
CA ILE A 44 -6.59 3.13 -4.60
C ILE A 44 -8.09 3.05 -4.27
N GLY A 45 -8.95 3.79 -4.99
CA GLY A 45 -10.40 3.75 -4.76
C GLY A 45 -11.02 2.37 -4.99
N LEU A 46 -10.44 1.55 -5.88
CA LEU A 46 -10.90 0.17 -6.08
C LEU A 46 -10.43 -0.74 -4.94
N ALA A 47 -9.20 -0.55 -4.46
CA ALA A 47 -8.66 -1.31 -3.33
C ALA A 47 -9.39 -0.97 -2.02
N GLU A 48 -9.68 0.31 -1.75
CA GLU A 48 -10.51 0.73 -0.62
C GLU A 48 -11.85 0.00 -0.61
N LYS A 49 -12.52 -0.04 -1.76
CA LYS A 49 -13.83 -0.69 -1.93
C LYS A 49 -13.77 -2.18 -1.57
N ASP A 50 -12.68 -2.87 -1.92
CA ASP A 50 -12.49 -4.28 -1.55
C ASP A 50 -12.32 -4.45 -0.02
N PHE A 51 -11.54 -3.58 0.64
CA PHE A 51 -11.42 -3.59 2.10
C PHE A 51 -12.73 -3.24 2.82
N ARG A 52 -13.51 -2.31 2.27
CA ARG A 52 -14.84 -1.98 2.78
C ARG A 52 -15.77 -3.20 2.73
N TYR A 53 -15.73 -3.98 1.66
CA TYR A 53 -16.50 -5.24 1.57
C TYR A 53 -16.02 -6.30 2.57
N ILE A 54 -14.71 -6.43 2.79
CA ILE A 54 -14.16 -7.33 3.82
C ILE A 54 -14.71 -6.96 5.21
N ILE A 55 -14.71 -5.67 5.56
CA ILE A 55 -15.20 -5.20 6.85
C ILE A 55 -16.71 -5.44 7.00
N GLN A 56 -17.50 -5.10 5.97
CA GLN A 56 -18.96 -5.29 5.99
C GLN A 56 -19.36 -6.77 6.11
N THR A 57 -18.66 -7.66 5.42
CA THR A 57 -18.93 -9.11 5.49
C THR A 57 -18.50 -9.71 6.83
N ALA A 58 -17.39 -9.25 7.41
CA ALA A 58 -16.96 -9.66 8.74
C ALA A 58 -17.96 -9.23 9.83
N GLN A 59 -18.52 -8.02 9.72
CA GLN A 59 -19.54 -7.51 10.64
C GLN A 59 -20.79 -8.41 10.64
N ALA A 60 -21.22 -8.91 9.48
CA ALA A 60 -22.38 -9.80 9.36
C ALA A 60 -22.25 -11.11 10.16
N VAL A 61 -21.03 -11.52 10.49
CA VAL A 61 -20.74 -12.73 11.27
C VAL A 61 -20.05 -12.44 12.61
N ASN A 62 -20.05 -11.19 13.06
CA ASN A 62 -19.37 -10.73 14.29
C ASN A 62 -17.86 -11.06 14.34
N ALA A 63 -17.19 -11.13 13.18
CA ALA A 63 -15.75 -11.36 13.11
C ALA A 63 -14.96 -10.04 13.23
N GLN A 64 -13.79 -10.10 13.85
CA GLN A 64 -12.87 -8.97 13.98
C GLN A 64 -11.84 -8.98 12.84
N THR A 65 -11.60 -7.82 12.22
CA THR A 65 -10.66 -7.67 11.09
C THR A 65 -9.69 -6.49 11.28
N PRO A 66 -8.96 -6.40 12.42
CA PRO A 66 -8.20 -5.20 12.79
C PRO A 66 -7.19 -4.76 11.73
N THR A 67 -6.48 -5.69 11.08
CA THR A 67 -5.54 -5.37 9.99
C THR A 67 -6.25 -4.78 8.77
N SER A 68 -7.41 -5.32 8.40
CA SER A 68 -8.19 -4.81 7.26
C SER A 68 -8.75 -3.42 7.56
N THR A 69 -9.21 -3.19 8.79
CA THR A 69 -9.67 -1.87 9.26
C THR A 69 -8.55 -0.84 9.21
N ALA A 70 -7.34 -1.18 9.69
CA ALA A 70 -6.20 -0.28 9.62
C ALA A 70 -5.81 0.08 8.18
N ILE A 71 -5.78 -0.92 7.29
CA ILE A 71 -5.48 -0.70 5.86
C ILE A 71 -6.57 0.15 5.19
N HIS A 72 -7.84 -0.12 5.49
CA HIS A 72 -8.97 0.67 5.00
C HIS A 72 -8.83 2.15 5.35
N HIS A 73 -8.47 2.48 6.59
CA HIS A 73 -8.23 3.88 6.99
C HIS A 73 -7.09 4.52 6.21
N ILE A 74 -5.97 3.82 5.98
CA ILE A 74 -4.86 4.35 5.17
C ILE A 74 -5.33 4.68 3.74
N TYR A 75 -6.15 3.82 3.13
CA TYR A 75 -6.71 4.11 1.81
C TYR A 75 -7.69 5.28 1.83
N GLN A 76 -8.52 5.42 2.87
CA GLN A 76 -9.40 6.57 3.03
C GLN A 76 -8.62 7.88 3.18
N ASP A 77 -7.52 7.88 3.95
CA ASP A 77 -6.64 9.04 4.10
C ASP A 77 -6.01 9.42 2.75
N ALA A 78 -5.59 8.45 1.95
CA ALA A 78 -5.05 8.69 0.60
C ALA A 78 -6.11 9.28 -0.34
N ILE A 79 -7.34 8.77 -0.31
CA ILE A 79 -8.46 9.31 -1.09
C ILE A 79 -8.77 10.74 -0.68
N ALA A 80 -8.78 11.04 0.61
CA ALA A 80 -9.04 12.39 1.13
C ALA A 80 -7.99 13.41 0.67
N GLN A 81 -6.76 12.97 0.40
CA GLN A 81 -5.69 13.80 -0.19
C GLN A 81 -5.72 13.86 -1.72
N GLY A 82 -6.69 13.23 -2.38
CA GLY A 82 -6.84 13.26 -3.84
C GLY A 82 -6.13 12.13 -4.59
N TYR A 83 -5.52 11.17 -3.90
CA TYR A 83 -4.78 10.06 -4.52
C TYR A 83 -5.67 8.87 -4.93
N GLY A 84 -7.00 9.00 -4.85
CA GLY A 84 -7.92 7.88 -5.09
C GLY A 84 -7.80 7.22 -6.47
N ASN A 85 -7.33 7.96 -7.47
CA ASN A 85 -7.13 7.48 -8.84
C ASN A 85 -5.69 7.00 -9.12
N ASP A 86 -4.79 7.12 -8.16
CA ASP A 86 -3.42 6.60 -8.29
C ASP A 86 -3.42 5.07 -8.12
N ASN A 87 -2.39 4.41 -8.62
CA ASN A 87 -2.16 2.99 -8.36
C ASN A 87 -2.14 2.70 -6.84
N ILE A 88 -2.40 1.45 -6.40
CA ILE A 88 -2.40 1.08 -4.97
C ILE A 88 -1.13 1.47 -4.21
N THR A 89 -0.01 1.59 -4.90
CA THR A 89 1.28 2.05 -4.37
C THR A 89 1.31 3.54 -4.02
N GLY A 90 0.36 4.33 -4.52
CA GLY A 90 0.23 5.77 -4.30
C GLY A 90 0.02 6.15 -2.84
N ILE A 91 -0.40 5.21 -1.98
CA ILE A 91 -0.45 5.42 -0.52
C ILE A 91 0.92 5.75 0.07
N ALA A 92 2.02 5.42 -0.63
CA ALA A 92 3.35 5.79 -0.21
C ALA A 92 3.53 7.31 -0.08
N GLN A 93 2.76 8.12 -0.82
CA GLN A 93 2.76 9.58 -0.73
C GLN A 93 2.34 10.11 0.66
N LEU A 94 1.66 9.29 1.47
CA LEU A 94 1.31 9.64 2.86
C LEU A 94 2.49 9.55 3.83
N PHE A 95 3.57 8.85 3.45
CA PHE A 95 4.62 8.43 4.38
C PHE A 95 6.04 8.87 3.99
N ILE A 96 6.21 9.40 2.78
CA ILE A 96 7.50 9.85 2.24
C ILE A 96 7.73 11.32 2.55
#